data_AF-A0A3N5VD98-F1
#
_entry.id   AF-A0A3N5VD98-F1
#
_cell.length_a   1.000
_cell.length_b   1.000
_cell.length_c   1.000
_cell.angle_alpha   90.00
_cell.angle_beta   90.00
_cell.angle_gamma   90.00
#
_symmetry.space_group_name_H-M   'P 1'
#
loop_
_entity.id
_entity.type
_entity.pdbx_description
1 polymer ?
#
loop_
_entity_poly.entity_id
_entity_poly.type
_entity_poly.pdbx_seq_one_letter_code
_entity_poly.pdbx_strand_id
1 'polypeptide(L)'
;AGYTQMQQYLDVEDFADYILLHLYADAEDWPHHNGCAAANAISGDGKFRFFAWDQEIVLDYHGRGASRIDNTAGVGELFQKMRTSEEFRLAFADRFYKHCFNGGALSVAGSQDRYRRIAGRIDKAIVAESARWGDVQMSTPYGNDIQQPSPLTDINHILYPAAPHGPDYYFTREDSWVVERDNVISNYIPAIHNPANSYALVNVLGKEDLYPAIEPPVFHINGTPQHGGHVSLGDVLTMANPNAGGVIYYTLDGTDPRVPGTGSAQVDADALVPEDAAKRVFIPTSDIGQSWRNQPFNDSGWISGSGGVGYERSSGFAPFFGINVNSQMYNVNTSCYIRIPFSLTAGDLQNLTTLTLNVRYDDGFIAYLNGVEVARDMFAGTPQWNSASNDSHPDDEAVAFTDFNIAAHVGLLRQGANLLAIHALNASSTSSDFLLSVKLVTDKGAPKGDPSISPTAVPYTGAVPLATTTQVKARIQDGGRWSALAEATWDL
;
A
#
# COMPACT_ATOMS: atom_id res chain seq x y z
N ALA A 1 -12.89 -7.66 0.93
CA ALA A 1 -14.37 -7.79 0.95
C ALA A 1 -15.07 -6.44 1.17
N GLY A 2 -14.80 -5.73 2.28
CA GLY A 2 -15.45 -4.44 2.58
C GLY A 2 -15.22 -3.33 1.55
N TYR A 3 -13.97 -3.12 1.12
CA TYR A 3 -13.62 -2.12 0.09
C TYR A 3 -14.35 -2.36 -1.25
N THR A 4 -14.32 -3.59 -1.76
CA THR A 4 -15.00 -3.98 -3.01
C THR A 4 -16.51 -3.75 -2.94
N GLN A 5 -17.13 -4.03 -1.80
CA GLN A 5 -18.55 -3.72 -1.59
C GLN A 5 -18.77 -2.20 -1.55
N MET A 6 -17.85 -1.44 -0.97
CA MET A 6 -17.99 0.00 -0.84
C MET A 6 -17.95 0.75 -2.18
N GLN A 7 -17.19 0.24 -3.16
CA GLN A 7 -17.11 0.80 -4.52
C GLN A 7 -18.47 0.86 -5.25
N GLN A 8 -19.48 0.11 -4.79
CA GLN A 8 -20.85 0.15 -5.32
C GLN A 8 -21.62 1.40 -4.88
N TYR A 9 -21.28 1.98 -3.72
CA TYR A 9 -21.99 3.11 -3.14
C TYR A 9 -21.16 4.39 -3.09
N LEU A 10 -19.84 4.29 -3.25
CA LEU A 10 -18.92 5.40 -3.06
C LEU A 10 -18.10 5.65 -4.34
N ASP A 11 -18.00 6.90 -4.75
CA ASP A 11 -17.00 7.33 -5.71
C ASP A 11 -15.64 7.42 -4.98
N VAL A 12 -14.80 6.41 -5.18
CA VAL A 12 -13.56 6.24 -4.40
C VAL A 12 -12.51 7.29 -4.75
N GLU A 13 -12.45 7.73 -6.01
CA GLU A 13 -11.51 8.77 -6.43
C GLU A 13 -11.88 10.12 -5.81
N ASP A 14 -13.16 10.48 -5.89
CA ASP A 14 -13.71 11.68 -5.25
C ASP A 14 -13.50 11.64 -3.72
N PHE A 15 -13.75 10.50 -3.09
CA PHE A 15 -13.51 10.34 -1.66
C PHE A 15 -12.03 10.51 -1.29
N ALA A 16 -11.11 9.90 -2.06
CA ALA A 16 -9.67 10.06 -1.83
C ALA A 16 -9.23 11.53 -1.99
N ASP A 17 -9.74 12.22 -3.02
CA ASP A 17 -9.48 13.65 -3.24
C ASP A 17 -10.05 14.53 -2.12
N TYR A 18 -11.26 14.23 -1.64
CA TYR A 18 -11.89 14.93 -0.52
C TYR A 18 -11.06 14.82 0.76
N ILE A 19 -10.58 13.62 1.10
CA ILE A 19 -9.73 13.39 2.26
C ILE A 19 -8.38 14.10 2.07
N LEU A 20 -7.76 13.95 0.90
CA LEU A 20 -6.50 14.60 0.56
C LEU A 20 -6.59 16.12 0.72
N LEU A 21 -7.68 16.75 0.29
CA LEU A 21 -7.86 18.19 0.39
C LEU A 21 -7.89 18.68 1.84
N HIS A 22 -8.56 17.95 2.74
CA HIS A 22 -8.60 18.30 4.16
C HIS A 22 -7.24 18.13 4.86
N LEU A 23 -6.50 17.07 4.51
CA LEU A 23 -5.14 16.85 5.00
C LEU A 23 -4.17 17.91 4.47
N TYR A 24 -4.30 18.28 3.19
CA TYR A 24 -3.50 19.32 2.55
C TYR A 24 -3.74 20.69 3.16
N ALA A 25 -4.99 21.00 3.51
CA ALA A 25 -5.40 22.31 3.98
C ALA A 25 -5.32 22.48 5.51
N ASP A 26 -4.96 21.42 6.25
CA ASP A 26 -4.93 21.41 7.73
C ASP A 26 -6.27 21.86 8.37
N ALA A 27 -7.40 21.41 7.82
CA ALA A 27 -8.73 21.88 8.22
C ALA A 27 -9.06 21.63 9.70
N GLU A 28 -9.47 22.69 10.42
CA GLU A 28 -9.62 22.66 11.88
C GLU A 28 -10.79 21.81 12.39
N ASP A 29 -11.98 21.82 11.78
CA ASP A 29 -13.14 21.09 12.35
C ASP A 29 -13.45 19.75 11.65
N TRP A 30 -12.60 19.35 10.70
CA TRP A 30 -12.65 18.04 10.07
C TRP A 30 -12.06 16.95 11.01
N PRO A 31 -12.55 15.69 11.06
CA PRO A 31 -13.51 15.02 10.16
C PRO A 31 -14.98 14.99 10.58
N HIS A 32 -15.33 15.56 11.74
CA HIS A 32 -16.71 15.55 12.24
C HIS A 32 -17.62 16.67 11.67
N HIS A 33 -17.01 17.71 11.09
CA HIS A 33 -17.69 18.81 10.42
C HIS A 33 -17.05 19.09 9.05
N ASN A 34 -17.52 20.16 8.39
CA ASN A 34 -16.90 20.80 7.23
C ASN A 34 -16.83 19.92 5.97
N GLY A 35 -17.76 18.96 5.90
CA GLY A 35 -18.02 18.18 4.69
C GLY A 35 -19.47 17.80 4.56
N CYS A 36 -19.91 17.61 3.32
CA CYS A 36 -21.20 17.01 3.00
C CYS A 36 -21.04 15.90 1.97
N ALA A 37 -21.98 14.96 1.94
CA ALA A 37 -22.01 13.89 0.96
C ALA A 37 -23.36 13.87 0.26
N ALA A 38 -23.36 13.68 -1.06
CA ALA A 38 -24.57 13.58 -1.85
C ALA A 38 -24.45 12.48 -2.92
N ALA A 39 -25.58 11.85 -3.23
CA ALA A 39 -25.69 10.88 -4.32
C ALA A 39 -26.88 11.28 -5.21
N ASN A 40 -26.67 11.32 -6.53
CA ASN A 40 -27.76 11.50 -7.48
C ASN A 40 -28.33 10.13 -7.85
N ALA A 41 -29.33 9.68 -7.09
CA ALA A 41 -29.96 8.37 -7.25
C ALA A 41 -30.91 8.26 -8.47
N ILE A 42 -31.23 9.37 -9.15
CA ILE A 42 -32.23 9.39 -10.23
C ILE A 42 -31.56 9.36 -11.61
N SER A 43 -30.52 10.17 -11.79
CA SER A 43 -29.85 10.35 -13.08
C SER A 43 -28.34 10.14 -13.02
N GLY A 44 -27.79 9.88 -11.83
CA GLY A 44 -26.38 9.56 -11.64
C GLY A 44 -26.11 8.07 -11.51
N ASP A 45 -24.88 7.73 -11.18
CA ASP A 45 -24.42 6.37 -10.87
C ASP A 45 -24.87 5.87 -9.48
N GLY A 46 -25.67 6.67 -8.76
CA GLY A 46 -26.14 6.36 -7.40
C GLY A 46 -25.04 6.39 -6.35
N LYS A 47 -23.81 6.80 -6.70
CA LYS A 47 -22.68 6.83 -5.77
C LYS A 47 -22.63 8.14 -4.99
N PHE A 48 -22.27 8.03 -3.72
CA PHE A 48 -21.94 9.15 -2.88
C PHE A 48 -20.64 9.81 -3.34
N ARG A 49 -20.68 11.14 -3.38
CA ARG A 49 -19.54 12.04 -3.55
C ARG A 49 -19.49 12.99 -2.37
N PHE A 50 -18.30 13.31 -1.92
CA PHE A 50 -18.01 14.16 -0.78
C PHE A 50 -17.53 15.53 -1.25
N PHE A 51 -18.01 16.57 -0.59
CA PHE A 51 -17.69 17.96 -0.89
C PHE A 51 -17.20 18.64 0.37
N ALA A 52 -16.12 19.41 0.26
CA ALA A 52 -15.68 20.29 1.32
C ALA A 52 -16.69 21.44 1.49
N TRP A 53 -16.93 21.81 2.75
CA TRP A 53 -17.83 22.89 3.16
C TRP A 53 -17.17 23.66 4.32
N ASP A 54 -17.46 24.95 4.53
CA ASP A 54 -16.86 25.77 5.61
C ASP A 54 -15.35 25.56 5.77
N GLN A 55 -14.59 26.00 4.77
CA GLN A 55 -13.12 25.90 4.78
C GLN A 55 -12.51 27.29 5.01
N GLU A 56 -13.02 28.03 5.99
CA GLU A 56 -12.49 29.34 6.39
C GLU A 56 -11.35 29.26 7.42
N ILE A 57 -11.19 28.11 8.09
CA ILE A 57 -10.10 27.85 9.07
C ILE A 57 -9.18 26.75 8.53
N VAL A 58 -8.35 27.15 7.57
CA VAL A 58 -7.42 26.31 6.80
C VAL A 58 -6.16 27.11 6.44
N LEU A 59 -5.08 26.41 6.09
CA LEU A 59 -3.82 27.00 5.60
C LEU A 59 -3.09 27.92 6.61
N ASP A 60 -3.38 27.75 7.89
CA ASP A 60 -3.01 28.63 9.01
C ASP A 60 -2.15 27.93 10.08
N TYR A 61 -2.08 26.59 10.07
CA TYR A 61 -1.32 25.81 11.05
C TYR A 61 -0.75 24.53 10.46
N HIS A 62 0.54 24.26 10.71
CA HIS A 62 1.19 23.03 10.28
C HIS A 62 0.95 21.86 11.24
N GLY A 63 0.35 20.78 10.73
CA GLY A 63 0.30 19.49 11.44
C GLY A 63 -1.06 19.11 12.03
N ARG A 64 -2.14 19.86 11.74
CA ARG A 64 -3.51 19.41 12.05
C ARG A 64 -3.85 18.16 11.24
N GLY A 65 -3.49 18.10 9.96
CA GLY A 65 -3.65 16.93 9.10
C GLY A 65 -2.96 15.70 9.70
N ALA A 66 -1.71 15.85 10.15
CA ALA A 66 -0.98 14.78 10.83
C ALA A 66 -1.67 14.30 12.12
N SER A 67 -2.18 15.21 12.94
CA SER A 67 -2.87 14.85 14.19
C SER A 67 -4.29 14.33 14.00
N ARG A 68 -4.90 14.54 12.83
CA ARG A 68 -6.29 14.16 12.52
C ARG A 68 -6.42 12.97 11.58
N ILE A 69 -5.31 12.50 11.01
CA ILE A 69 -5.33 11.39 10.05
C ILE A 69 -5.94 10.10 10.63
N ASP A 70 -5.86 9.92 11.95
CA ASP A 70 -6.44 8.79 12.70
C ASP A 70 -7.78 9.10 13.40
N ASN A 71 -8.28 10.32 13.24
CA ASN A 71 -9.52 10.72 13.89
C ASN A 71 -10.71 9.94 13.28
N THR A 72 -11.49 9.28 14.13
CA THR A 72 -12.62 8.42 13.75
C THR A 72 -13.96 9.13 13.80
N ALA A 73 -14.03 10.42 14.13
CA ALA A 73 -15.28 11.15 14.18
C ALA A 73 -15.84 11.41 12.76
N GLY A 74 -17.17 11.35 12.59
CA GLY A 74 -17.83 11.63 11.31
C GLY A 74 -17.28 10.80 10.14
N VAL A 75 -16.84 11.47 9.09
CA VAL A 75 -16.30 10.81 7.88
C VAL A 75 -14.97 10.09 8.13
N GLY A 76 -14.28 10.44 9.21
CA GLY A 76 -13.02 9.84 9.61
C GLY A 76 -13.15 8.33 9.87
N GLU A 77 -14.29 7.88 10.40
CA GLU A 77 -14.55 6.44 10.60
C GLU A 77 -14.55 5.67 9.27
N LEU A 78 -15.19 6.24 8.24
CA LEU A 78 -15.21 5.65 6.91
C LEU A 78 -13.80 5.61 6.32
N PHE A 79 -13.03 6.69 6.46
CA PHE A 79 -11.65 6.73 6.00
C PHE A 79 -10.79 5.66 6.69
N GLN A 80 -10.89 5.51 8.01
CA GLN A 80 -10.17 4.45 8.75
C GLN A 80 -10.52 3.05 8.23
N LYS A 81 -11.80 2.78 7.95
CA LYS A 81 -12.24 1.49 7.38
C LYS A 81 -11.70 1.29 5.97
N MET A 82 -11.75 2.32 5.11
CA MET A 82 -11.28 2.26 3.73
C MET A 82 -9.76 2.03 3.66
N ARG A 83 -8.98 2.72 4.50
CA ARG A 83 -7.51 2.63 4.51
C ARG A 83 -6.95 1.32 5.05
N THR A 84 -7.78 0.41 5.55
CA THR A 84 -7.37 -1.00 5.78
C THR A 84 -7.14 -1.77 4.47
N SER A 85 -7.63 -1.27 3.33
CA SER A 85 -7.47 -1.90 2.03
C SER A 85 -6.22 -1.38 1.32
N GLU A 86 -5.32 -2.28 0.94
CA GLU A 86 -4.16 -1.95 0.10
C GLU A 86 -4.56 -1.24 -1.21
N GLU A 87 -5.61 -1.72 -1.86
CA GLU A 87 -6.17 -1.10 -3.07
C GLU A 87 -6.60 0.35 -2.88
N PHE A 88 -7.25 0.67 -1.75
CA PHE A 88 -7.60 2.04 -1.44
C PHE A 88 -6.37 2.89 -1.15
N ARG A 89 -5.39 2.37 -0.39
CA ARG A 89 -4.16 3.11 -0.07
C ARG A 89 -3.35 3.43 -1.33
N LEU A 90 -3.25 2.49 -2.27
CA LEU A 90 -2.58 2.73 -3.54
C LEU A 90 -3.37 3.70 -4.43
N ALA A 91 -4.71 3.59 -4.48
CA ALA A 91 -5.53 4.57 -5.19
C ALA A 91 -5.38 5.98 -4.57
N PHE A 92 -5.29 6.08 -3.25
CA PHE A 92 -5.03 7.32 -2.53
C PHE A 92 -3.64 7.89 -2.90
N ALA A 93 -2.61 7.04 -2.93
CA ALA A 93 -1.27 7.41 -3.37
C ALA A 93 -1.25 7.95 -4.81
N ASP A 94 -2.03 7.35 -5.71
CA ASP A 94 -2.18 7.81 -7.09
C ASP A 94 -2.78 9.23 -7.14
N ARG A 95 -3.81 9.51 -6.32
CA ARG A 95 -4.41 10.85 -6.21
C ARG A 95 -3.43 11.87 -5.64
N PHE A 96 -2.72 11.50 -4.57
CA PHE A 96 -1.70 12.36 -3.99
C PHE A 96 -0.60 12.70 -4.99
N TYR A 97 -0.07 11.70 -5.71
CA TYR A 97 0.96 11.91 -6.72
C TYR A 97 0.46 12.81 -7.85
N LYS A 98 -0.73 12.52 -8.39
CA LYS A 98 -1.38 13.30 -9.45
C LYS A 98 -1.56 14.77 -9.09
N HIS A 99 -1.99 15.06 -7.86
CA HIS A 99 -2.33 16.42 -7.47
C HIS A 99 -1.14 17.21 -6.95
N CYS A 100 -0.19 16.59 -6.25
CA CYS A 100 0.90 17.31 -5.56
C CYS A 100 2.20 17.38 -6.36
N PHE A 101 2.36 16.57 -7.41
CA PHE A 101 3.61 16.49 -8.20
C PHE A 101 3.38 16.90 -9.64
N ASN A 102 4.49 17.11 -10.37
CA ASN A 102 4.51 17.29 -11.83
C ASN A 102 3.53 18.36 -12.38
N GLY A 103 3.32 19.45 -11.65
CA GLY A 103 2.40 20.52 -12.04
C GLY A 103 0.93 20.25 -11.72
N GLY A 104 0.65 19.24 -10.89
CA GLY A 104 -0.68 18.93 -10.38
C GLY A 104 -1.36 20.09 -9.65
N ALA A 105 -2.67 19.96 -9.44
CA ALA A 105 -3.53 21.02 -8.94
C ALA A 105 -3.14 21.56 -7.55
N LEU A 106 -2.53 20.70 -6.71
CA LEU A 106 -2.06 20.97 -5.36
C LEU A 106 -0.53 21.11 -5.27
N SER A 107 0.20 20.95 -6.37
CA SER A 107 1.66 21.17 -6.41
C SER A 107 2.04 22.56 -5.92
N VAL A 108 3.27 22.73 -5.42
CA VAL A 108 3.76 24.04 -4.90
C VAL A 108 3.44 25.20 -5.86
N ALA A 109 3.87 25.08 -7.12
CA ALA A 109 3.65 26.13 -8.12
C ALA A 109 2.14 26.29 -8.44
N GLY A 110 1.43 25.17 -8.65
CA GLY A 110 0.00 25.19 -8.97
C GLY A 110 -0.86 25.84 -7.88
N SER A 111 -0.57 25.53 -6.63
CA SER A 111 -1.23 26.08 -5.43
C SER A 111 -0.89 27.56 -5.23
N GLN A 112 0.39 27.93 -5.32
CA GLN A 112 0.81 29.33 -5.22
C GLN A 112 0.14 30.19 -6.28
N ASP A 113 0.12 29.74 -7.54
CA ASP A 113 -0.50 30.49 -8.63
C ASP A 113 -2.01 30.58 -8.50
N ARG A 114 -2.67 29.50 -8.02
CA ARG A 114 -4.10 29.51 -7.74
C ARG A 114 -4.43 30.51 -6.63
N TYR A 115 -3.68 30.49 -5.54
CA TYR A 115 -3.87 31.43 -4.43
C TYR A 115 -3.65 32.87 -4.87
N ARG A 116 -2.56 33.17 -5.59
CA ARG A 116 -2.30 34.50 -6.17
C ARG A 116 -3.44 34.98 -7.06
N ARG A 117 -3.96 34.12 -7.94
CA ARG A 117 -5.08 34.47 -8.82
C ARG A 117 -6.35 34.80 -8.04
N ILE A 118 -6.68 34.02 -7.01
CA ILE A 118 -7.88 34.27 -6.19
C ILE A 118 -7.70 35.54 -5.35
N ALA A 119 -6.57 35.69 -4.67
CA ALA A 119 -6.23 36.88 -3.89
C ALA A 119 -6.27 38.15 -4.76
N GLY A 120 -5.72 38.09 -5.97
CA GLY A 120 -5.73 39.21 -6.91
C GLY A 120 -7.14 39.62 -7.38
N ARG A 121 -8.12 38.72 -7.38
CA ARG A 121 -9.52 39.05 -7.73
C ARG A 121 -10.19 39.90 -6.65
N ILE A 122 -9.84 39.69 -5.38
CA ILE A 122 -10.44 40.39 -4.24
C ILE A 122 -9.58 41.56 -3.72
N ASP A 123 -8.36 41.75 -4.23
CA ASP A 123 -7.41 42.76 -3.74
C ASP A 123 -8.01 44.17 -3.62
N LYS A 124 -8.74 44.62 -4.66
CA LYS A 124 -9.43 45.93 -4.62
C LYS A 124 -10.57 45.99 -3.59
N ALA A 125 -11.27 44.89 -3.36
CA ALA A 125 -12.29 44.82 -2.31
C ALA A 125 -11.63 44.92 -0.93
N ILE A 126 -10.47 44.28 -0.73
CA ILE A 126 -9.70 44.41 0.52
C ILE A 126 -9.26 45.86 0.74
N VAL A 127 -8.78 46.57 -0.29
CA VAL A 127 -8.45 48.02 -0.16
C VAL A 127 -9.67 48.81 0.35
N ALA A 128 -10.86 48.55 -0.20
CA ALA A 128 -12.08 49.24 0.21
C ALA A 128 -12.51 48.90 1.64
N GLU A 129 -12.41 47.63 2.05
CA GLU A 129 -12.73 47.21 3.42
C GLU A 129 -11.70 47.72 4.43
N SER A 130 -10.41 47.73 4.11
CA SER A 130 -9.37 48.34 4.95
C SER A 130 -9.57 49.85 5.09
N ALA A 131 -9.98 50.57 4.05
CA ALA A 131 -10.30 51.99 4.20
C ALA A 131 -11.56 52.23 5.05
N ARG A 132 -12.46 51.24 5.14
CA ARG A 132 -13.71 51.33 5.90
C ARG A 132 -13.57 50.93 7.37
N TRP A 133 -12.72 49.94 7.67
CA TRP A 133 -12.61 49.31 8.99
C TRP A 133 -11.19 49.29 9.54
N GLY A 134 -10.21 49.56 8.70
CA GLY A 134 -8.83 49.16 8.91
C GLY A 134 -8.00 50.08 9.79
N ASP A 135 -8.28 51.38 9.89
CA ASP A 135 -7.61 52.33 10.80
C ASP A 135 -8.59 53.34 11.45
N VAL A 136 -9.88 53.25 11.09
CA VAL A 136 -10.94 54.17 11.54
C VAL A 136 -11.76 53.66 12.75
N GLN A 137 -11.55 52.43 13.20
CA GLN A 137 -12.16 51.87 14.42
C GLN A 137 -11.06 51.39 15.39
N MET A 138 -10.83 52.14 16.48
CA MET A 138 -9.92 51.78 17.58
C MET A 138 -10.47 50.65 18.49
N SER A 139 -11.65 50.13 18.17
CA SER A 139 -12.28 48.99 18.82
C SER A 139 -13.02 48.17 17.77
N THR A 140 -12.69 46.89 17.65
CA THR A 140 -13.46 45.99 16.78
C THR A 140 -14.84 45.72 17.43
N PRO A 141 -15.87 45.34 16.66
CA PRO A 141 -17.13 44.85 17.21
C PRO A 141 -16.98 43.63 18.15
N TYR A 142 -15.81 43.00 18.17
CA TYR A 142 -15.47 41.80 18.93
C TYR A 142 -14.60 42.08 20.17
N GLY A 143 -14.27 43.34 20.45
CA GLY A 143 -13.47 43.78 21.62
C GLY A 143 -12.07 44.29 21.27
N ASN A 144 -11.31 44.64 22.32
CA ASN A 144 -9.94 45.19 22.24
C ASN A 144 -8.88 44.21 22.77
N ASP A 145 -9.24 42.97 23.07
CA ASP A 145 -8.31 41.96 23.57
C ASP A 145 -8.05 40.93 22.46
N ILE A 146 -7.04 41.18 21.63
CA ILE A 146 -6.59 40.21 20.62
C ILE A 146 -5.40 39.43 21.16
N GLN A 147 -5.57 38.12 21.31
CA GLN A 147 -4.47 37.22 21.64
C GLN A 147 -3.50 37.16 20.45
N GLN A 148 -2.23 37.49 20.69
CA GLN A 148 -1.20 37.57 19.66
C GLN A 148 -0.37 36.28 19.58
N PRO A 149 0.20 35.94 18.41
CA PRO A 149 1.26 34.94 18.32
C PRO A 149 2.49 35.35 19.15
N SER A 150 3.17 34.38 19.78
CA SER A 150 4.36 34.61 20.60
C SER A 150 5.50 33.64 20.23
N PRO A 151 6.63 34.15 19.71
CA PRO A 151 6.88 35.55 19.32
C PRO A 151 5.94 36.00 18.18
N LEU A 152 5.79 37.31 17.98
CA LEU A 152 4.96 37.87 16.89
C LEU A 152 5.37 37.39 15.48
N THR A 153 6.57 36.82 15.37
CA THR A 153 7.15 36.27 14.14
C THR A 153 6.93 34.77 13.99
N ASP A 154 6.21 34.11 14.90
CA ASP A 154 5.93 32.68 14.81
C ASP A 154 4.86 32.40 13.75
N ILE A 155 5.32 32.05 12.55
CA ILE A 155 4.48 31.66 11.41
C ILE A 155 3.74 30.34 11.63
N ASN A 156 4.03 29.59 12.70
CA ASN A 156 3.38 28.31 13.01
C ASN A 156 2.27 28.45 14.08
N HIS A 157 1.95 29.67 14.49
CA HIS A 157 0.96 29.92 15.54
C HIS A 157 -0.47 29.95 14.99
N ILE A 158 -1.43 29.35 15.70
CA ILE A 158 -2.87 29.29 15.33
C ILE A 158 -3.62 30.63 15.37
N LEU A 159 -2.93 31.75 15.66
CA LEU A 159 -3.54 33.08 15.88
C LEU A 159 -3.00 34.11 14.89
N TYR A 160 -2.53 33.64 13.74
CA TYR A 160 -2.02 34.50 12.68
C TYR A 160 -3.19 35.03 11.82
N PRO A 161 -3.15 36.28 11.30
CA PRO A 161 -2.05 37.25 11.33
C PRO A 161 -1.86 37.96 12.67
N ALA A 162 -0.59 38.25 12.99
CA ALA A 162 -0.26 39.19 14.05
C ALA A 162 -0.94 40.55 13.81
N ALA A 163 -1.37 41.22 14.87
CA ALA A 163 -1.90 42.58 14.79
C ALA A 163 -0.78 43.57 15.17
N PRO A 164 -0.03 44.14 14.20
CA PRO A 164 1.20 44.88 14.47
C PRO A 164 0.99 46.23 15.17
N HIS A 165 -0.26 46.68 15.31
CA HIS A 165 -0.60 48.04 15.76
C HIS A 165 -1.15 48.13 17.19
N GLY A 166 -0.96 47.09 18.01
CA GLY A 166 -1.40 47.11 19.42
C GLY A 166 -0.84 48.31 20.22
N PRO A 167 -1.62 48.91 21.14
CA PRO A 167 -2.90 48.44 21.70
C PRO A 167 -4.15 48.83 20.88
N ASP A 168 -4.03 49.67 19.86
CA ASP A 168 -5.14 50.05 18.99
C ASP A 168 -5.21 49.05 17.83
N TYR A 169 -5.92 47.94 18.03
CA TYR A 169 -5.93 46.84 17.06
C TYR A 169 -6.75 47.19 15.83
N TYR A 170 -6.08 47.35 14.69
CA TYR A 170 -6.70 47.66 13.41
C TYR A 170 -6.00 46.91 12.27
N PHE A 171 -6.76 46.56 11.22
CA PHE A 171 -6.33 45.64 10.16
C PHE A 171 -6.24 46.35 8.81
N THR A 172 -5.02 46.58 8.32
CA THR A 172 -4.77 47.20 7.03
C THR A 172 -4.49 46.15 5.97
N ARG A 173 -4.61 46.54 4.70
CA ARG A 173 -4.25 45.66 3.60
C ARG A 173 -2.76 45.33 3.66
N GLU A 174 -1.92 46.33 3.88
CA GLU A 174 -0.46 46.22 3.82
C GLU A 174 0.10 45.42 5.00
N ASP A 175 -0.43 45.64 6.21
CA ASP A 175 0.14 45.05 7.43
C ASP A 175 -0.55 43.75 7.86
N SER A 176 -1.71 43.41 7.28
CA SER A 176 -2.46 42.19 7.62
C SER A 176 -2.72 41.30 6.42
N TRP A 177 -3.47 41.77 5.41
CA TRP A 177 -3.86 40.93 4.27
C TRP A 177 -2.66 40.50 3.40
N VAL A 178 -1.80 41.44 3.02
CA VAL A 178 -0.61 41.16 2.20
C VAL A 178 0.34 40.22 2.93
N VAL A 179 0.53 40.47 4.22
CA VAL A 179 1.36 39.64 5.09
C VAL A 179 0.84 38.20 5.14
N GLU A 180 -0.47 38.00 5.39
CA GLU A 180 -1.03 36.65 5.47
C GLU A 180 -1.07 35.94 4.10
N ARG A 181 -1.45 36.67 3.04
CA ARG A 181 -1.38 36.15 1.67
C ARG A 181 0.03 35.63 1.35
N ASP A 182 1.05 36.42 1.68
CA ASP A 182 2.44 36.07 1.39
C ASP A 182 2.96 34.98 2.32
N ASN A 183 2.44 34.87 3.55
CA ASN A 183 2.71 33.78 4.47
C ASN A 183 2.17 32.44 3.91
N VAL A 184 0.93 32.39 3.45
CA VAL A 184 0.36 31.17 2.83
C VAL A 184 1.16 30.77 1.58
N ILE A 185 1.46 31.74 0.70
CA ILE A 185 2.16 31.51 -0.56
C ILE A 185 3.61 31.07 -0.34
N SER A 186 4.33 31.76 0.55
CA SER A 186 5.79 31.67 0.66
C SER A 186 6.27 30.76 1.77
N ASN A 187 5.42 30.49 2.78
CA ASN A 187 5.75 29.65 3.91
C ASN A 187 4.88 28.40 3.96
N TYR A 188 3.56 28.52 4.10
CA TYR A 188 2.68 27.37 4.33
C TYR A 188 2.76 26.34 3.18
N ILE A 189 2.46 26.77 1.95
CA ILE A 189 2.44 25.87 0.78
C ILE A 189 3.80 25.18 0.57
N PRO A 190 4.95 25.90 0.57
CA PRO A 190 6.25 25.24 0.48
C PRO A 190 6.55 24.29 1.65
N ALA A 191 6.18 24.66 2.88
CA ALA A 191 6.51 23.89 4.07
C ALA A 191 5.84 22.51 4.09
N ILE A 192 4.56 22.41 3.69
CA ILE A 192 3.84 21.12 3.62
C ILE A 192 4.32 20.20 2.49
N HIS A 193 5.11 20.72 1.54
CA HIS A 193 5.74 19.93 0.48
C HIS A 193 7.21 19.61 0.76
N ASN A 194 7.85 20.26 1.73
CA ASN A 194 9.26 20.09 1.99
C ASN A 194 9.51 18.84 2.86
N PRO A 195 10.10 17.76 2.33
CA PRO A 195 10.30 16.51 3.08
C PRO A 195 11.23 16.65 4.29
N ALA A 196 11.96 17.76 4.43
CA ALA A 196 12.71 18.06 5.65
C ALA A 196 11.80 18.33 6.87
N ASN A 197 10.52 18.69 6.64
CA ASN A 197 9.55 18.93 7.70
C ASN A 197 8.82 17.63 8.07
N SER A 198 8.73 17.32 9.36
CA SER A 198 8.05 16.11 9.85
C SER A 198 6.54 16.06 9.53
N TYR A 199 5.93 17.23 9.32
CA TYR A 199 4.53 17.43 8.95
C TYR A 199 4.30 17.57 7.45
N ALA A 200 5.34 17.48 6.61
CA ALA A 200 5.15 17.48 5.17
C ALA A 200 4.25 16.32 4.75
N LEU A 201 3.37 16.55 3.77
CA LEU A 201 2.30 15.63 3.43
C LEU A 201 2.84 14.26 2.99
N VAL A 202 3.98 14.23 2.28
CA VAL A 202 4.67 12.98 1.91
C VAL A 202 5.11 12.18 3.14
N ASN A 203 5.57 12.84 4.21
CA ASN A 203 6.00 12.19 5.45
C ASN A 203 4.79 11.72 6.29
N VAL A 204 3.72 12.51 6.32
CA VAL A 204 2.47 12.15 7.00
C VAL A 204 1.83 10.93 6.34
N LEU A 205 1.69 10.94 5.01
CA LEU A 205 1.09 9.85 4.25
C LEU A 205 1.98 8.60 4.22
N GLY A 206 3.30 8.76 4.12
CA GLY A 206 4.25 7.65 4.12
C GLY A 206 4.25 6.87 5.44
N LYS A 207 4.15 7.54 6.59
CA LYS A 207 4.04 6.88 7.91
C LYS A 207 2.79 6.01 8.03
N GLU A 208 1.74 6.40 7.33
CA GLU A 208 0.43 5.76 7.34
C GLU A 208 0.23 4.75 6.19
N ASP A 209 1.29 4.47 5.41
CA ASP A 209 1.29 3.61 4.22
C ASP A 209 0.24 4.05 3.18
N LEU A 210 -0.06 5.35 3.12
CA LEU A 210 -0.95 6.00 2.15
C LEU A 210 -0.18 6.58 0.95
N TYR A 211 1.15 6.56 1.00
CA TYR A 211 2.04 6.81 -0.12
C TYR A 211 3.21 5.82 -0.03
N PRO A 212 3.40 4.94 -1.02
CA PRO A 212 4.43 3.90 -0.94
C PRO A 212 5.83 4.51 -1.03
N ALA A 213 6.80 3.85 -0.39
CA ALA A 213 8.21 4.27 -0.44
C ALA A 213 8.87 4.09 -1.82
N ILE A 214 8.21 3.38 -2.75
CA ILE A 214 8.66 3.22 -4.13
C ILE A 214 8.24 4.47 -4.91
N GLU A 215 9.20 5.33 -5.22
CA GLU A 215 8.94 6.56 -5.98
C GLU A 215 8.55 6.24 -7.44
N PRO A 216 7.58 6.96 -8.04
CA PRO A 216 7.13 6.69 -9.41
C PRO A 216 8.18 6.98 -10.49
N PRO A 217 8.02 6.42 -11.71
CA PRO A 217 8.91 6.71 -12.84
C PRO A 217 8.94 8.20 -13.21
N VAL A 218 10.12 8.70 -13.59
CA VAL A 218 10.28 10.07 -14.08
C VAL A 218 10.37 10.09 -15.60
N PHE A 219 9.48 10.86 -16.25
CA PHE A 219 9.42 11.00 -17.70
C PHE A 219 10.38 12.05 -18.25
N HIS A 220 11.00 11.73 -19.38
CA HIS A 220 11.88 12.62 -20.12
C HIS A 220 11.56 12.55 -21.62
N ILE A 221 11.59 13.70 -22.29
CA ILE A 221 11.57 13.78 -23.75
C ILE A 221 12.97 14.18 -24.22
N ASN A 222 13.58 13.37 -25.09
CA ASN A 222 14.94 13.60 -25.61
C ASN A 222 15.97 13.88 -24.48
N GLY A 223 15.85 13.17 -23.36
CA GLY A 223 16.71 13.32 -22.19
C GLY A 223 16.41 14.52 -21.28
N THR A 224 15.41 15.34 -21.58
CA THR A 224 14.98 16.48 -20.74
C THR A 224 13.73 16.11 -19.93
N PRO A 225 13.68 16.37 -18.61
CA PRO A 225 12.48 16.12 -17.81
C PRO A 225 11.26 16.83 -18.39
N GLN A 226 10.21 16.07 -18.70
CA GLN A 226 8.97 16.60 -19.24
C GLN A 226 7.82 15.66 -18.88
N HIS A 227 6.76 16.23 -18.29
CA HIS A 227 5.58 15.50 -17.86
C HIS A 227 4.36 15.91 -18.71
N GLY A 228 4.23 15.27 -19.87
CA GLY A 228 3.20 15.57 -20.87
C GLY A 228 3.45 16.84 -21.68
N GLY A 229 2.42 17.29 -22.40
CA GLY A 229 2.46 18.47 -23.25
C GLY A 229 2.92 18.18 -24.68
N HIS A 230 3.28 19.22 -25.42
CA HIS A 230 3.58 19.10 -26.85
C HIS A 230 4.92 18.37 -27.11
N VAL A 231 4.95 17.53 -28.15
CA VAL A 231 6.14 16.85 -28.69
C VAL A 231 6.14 16.95 -30.21
N SER A 232 7.32 16.86 -30.81
CA SER A 232 7.50 16.82 -32.26
C SER A 232 7.68 15.39 -32.77
N LEU A 233 7.34 15.16 -34.04
CA LEU A 233 7.61 13.88 -34.70
C LEU A 233 9.11 13.57 -34.65
N GLY A 234 9.45 12.41 -34.06
CA GLY A 234 10.83 11.98 -33.86
C GLY A 234 11.36 12.16 -32.44
N ASP A 235 10.62 12.88 -31.58
CA ASP A 235 10.90 12.91 -30.15
C ASP A 235 10.71 11.53 -29.52
N VAL A 236 11.58 11.21 -28.55
CA VAL A 236 11.56 9.94 -27.84
C VAL A 236 11.29 10.14 -26.36
N LEU A 237 10.37 9.33 -25.83
CA LEU A 237 10.12 9.20 -24.41
C LEU A 237 11.11 8.23 -23.78
N THR A 238 11.73 8.66 -22.69
CA THR A 238 12.49 7.79 -21.80
C THR A 238 11.96 7.90 -20.37
N MET A 239 11.94 6.77 -19.66
CA MET A 239 11.54 6.68 -18.25
C MET A 239 12.75 6.36 -17.39
N ALA A 240 12.90 7.07 -16.27
CA ALA A 240 13.94 6.81 -15.27
C ALA A 240 13.31 6.21 -14.02
N ASN A 241 13.95 5.17 -13.46
CA ASN A 241 13.61 4.64 -12.14
C ASN A 241 14.45 5.40 -11.09
N PRO A 242 13.84 6.21 -10.21
CA PRO A 242 14.57 6.93 -9.18
C PRO A 242 14.98 6.05 -7.99
N ASN A 243 14.49 4.81 -7.91
CA ASN A 243 14.74 3.88 -6.81
C ASN A 243 16.00 3.03 -7.07
N ALA A 244 16.49 2.36 -6.02
CA ALA A 244 17.63 1.45 -6.13
C ALA A 244 17.33 0.16 -6.92
N GLY A 245 16.05 -0.19 -7.07
CA GLY A 245 15.57 -1.41 -7.73
C GLY A 245 14.14 -1.27 -8.27
N GLY A 246 13.59 -2.38 -8.76
CA GLY A 246 12.25 -2.44 -9.36
C GLY A 246 12.22 -2.27 -10.88
N VAL A 247 11.15 -2.78 -11.49
CA VAL A 247 10.92 -2.77 -12.93
C VAL A 247 9.84 -1.74 -13.26
N ILE A 248 10.12 -0.86 -14.22
CA ILE A 248 9.10 0.06 -14.75
C ILE A 248 8.21 -0.72 -15.72
N TYR A 249 6.91 -0.68 -15.49
CA TYR A 249 5.88 -1.12 -16.43
C TYR A 249 5.09 0.08 -16.93
N TYR A 250 4.82 0.12 -18.23
CA TYR A 250 4.07 1.22 -18.84
C TYR A 250 3.05 0.73 -19.87
N THR A 251 2.04 1.55 -20.13
CA THR A 251 1.06 1.40 -21.20
C THR A 251 1.04 2.68 -22.04
N LEU A 252 0.61 2.58 -23.30
CA LEU A 252 0.48 3.72 -24.22
C LEU A 252 -0.98 4.01 -24.61
N ASP A 253 -1.91 3.22 -24.10
CA ASP A 253 -3.34 3.27 -24.39
C ASP A 253 -4.16 3.91 -23.26
N GLY A 254 -3.49 4.45 -22.23
CA GLY A 254 -4.13 5.04 -21.05
C GLY A 254 -4.67 4.04 -20.03
N THR A 255 -4.47 2.73 -20.20
CA THR A 255 -4.82 1.71 -19.20
C THR A 255 -3.79 1.67 -18.06
N ASP A 256 -4.17 1.23 -16.86
CA ASP A 256 -3.20 1.10 -15.76
C ASP A 256 -2.23 -0.07 -16.06
N PRO A 257 -0.90 0.09 -15.85
CA PRO A 257 0.05 -1.01 -15.95
C PRO A 257 -0.20 -2.16 -14.98
N ARG A 258 -0.96 -1.94 -13.90
CA ARG A 258 -1.37 -2.98 -12.96
C ARG A 258 -2.81 -3.46 -13.23
N VAL A 259 -3.13 -4.66 -12.75
CA VAL A 259 -4.51 -5.13 -12.61
C VAL A 259 -5.06 -4.71 -11.22
N PRO A 260 -6.13 -3.91 -11.13
CA PRO A 260 -6.73 -3.58 -9.84
C PRO A 260 -7.32 -4.80 -9.12
N GLY A 261 -7.20 -4.86 -7.80
CA GLY A 261 -7.77 -5.92 -6.96
C GLY A 261 -6.92 -7.19 -6.86
N THR A 262 -5.87 -7.32 -7.68
CA THR A 262 -4.78 -8.25 -7.41
C THR A 262 -3.82 -7.53 -6.46
N GLY A 263 -4.09 -7.62 -5.15
CA GLY A 263 -3.22 -7.03 -4.13
C GLY A 263 -1.80 -7.62 -4.19
N SER A 264 -0.95 -7.26 -3.23
CA SER A 264 0.35 -7.91 -3.03
C SER A 264 0.16 -9.37 -2.59
N ALA A 265 -0.44 -10.20 -3.44
CA ALA A 265 -0.02 -11.58 -3.47
C ALA A 265 1.48 -11.46 -3.74
N GLN A 266 2.28 -11.76 -2.72
CA GLN A 266 3.61 -12.30 -2.94
C GLN A 266 3.42 -13.57 -3.77
N VAL A 267 3.10 -13.38 -5.05
CA VAL A 267 3.36 -14.36 -6.06
C VAL A 267 4.87 -14.27 -6.14
N ASP A 268 5.55 -15.10 -5.35
CA ASP A 268 6.83 -15.61 -5.78
C ASP A 268 6.54 -16.08 -7.22
N ALA A 269 6.94 -15.28 -8.22
CA ALA A 269 6.63 -15.52 -9.63
C ALA A 269 7.16 -16.89 -10.11
N ASP A 270 7.94 -17.51 -9.24
CA ASP A 270 8.65 -18.77 -9.31
C ASP A 270 8.03 -19.88 -8.43
N ALA A 271 6.98 -19.62 -7.66
CA ALA A 271 6.35 -20.59 -6.77
C ALA A 271 5.33 -21.51 -7.47
N LEU A 272 5.63 -22.80 -7.54
CA LEU A 272 4.66 -23.85 -7.84
C LEU A 272 3.66 -24.06 -6.70
N VAL A 273 4.08 -23.78 -5.47
CA VAL A 273 3.24 -23.75 -4.27
C VAL A 273 3.58 -22.48 -3.48
N PRO A 274 2.71 -21.46 -3.48
CA PRO A 274 2.91 -20.27 -2.66
C PRO A 274 2.69 -20.57 -1.18
N GLU A 275 3.20 -19.73 -0.29
CA GLU A 275 3.11 -19.93 1.17
C GLU A 275 1.66 -19.98 1.66
N ASP A 276 0.82 -19.11 1.10
CA ASP A 276 -0.59 -19.01 1.41
C ASP A 276 -1.45 -20.07 0.70
N ALA A 277 -0.85 -21.03 -0.02
CA ALA A 277 -1.59 -22.09 -0.72
C ALA A 277 -2.60 -22.78 0.20
N ALA A 278 -3.80 -23.03 -0.33
CA ALA A 278 -4.85 -23.76 0.38
C ALA A 278 -4.36 -25.18 0.74
N LYS A 279 -4.62 -25.60 1.97
CA LYS A 279 -4.09 -26.84 2.52
C LYS A 279 -5.05 -27.53 3.48
N ARG A 280 -4.82 -28.83 3.67
CA ARG A 280 -5.54 -29.71 4.60
C ARG A 280 -4.60 -30.20 5.68
N VAL A 281 -5.03 -30.13 6.94
CA VAL A 281 -4.20 -30.39 8.13
C VAL A 281 -4.86 -31.40 9.05
N PHE A 282 -4.09 -32.38 9.54
CA PHE A 282 -4.57 -33.41 10.45
C PHE A 282 -3.51 -33.80 11.47
N ILE A 283 -3.92 -33.82 12.75
CA ILE A 283 -3.10 -34.36 13.83
C ILE A 283 -3.57 -35.80 14.05
N PRO A 284 -2.73 -36.81 13.74
CA PRO A 284 -3.13 -38.20 13.88
C PRO A 284 -3.27 -38.60 15.35
N THR A 285 -4.30 -39.41 15.65
CA THR A 285 -4.48 -40.07 16.96
C THR A 285 -4.29 -41.59 16.87
N SER A 286 -4.02 -42.08 15.66
CA SER A 286 -3.71 -43.48 15.33
C SER A 286 -2.97 -43.53 13.99
N ASP A 287 -2.43 -44.70 13.65
CA ASP A 287 -1.83 -44.92 12.34
C ASP A 287 -2.91 -44.99 11.25
N ILE A 288 -2.90 -44.01 10.34
CA ILE A 288 -3.78 -43.94 9.16
C ILE A 288 -3.08 -44.46 7.89
N GLY A 289 -1.90 -45.07 8.03
CA GLY A 289 -1.05 -45.52 6.95
C GLY A 289 -0.33 -44.36 6.23
N GLN A 290 0.20 -44.65 5.04
CA GLN A 290 1.04 -43.73 4.27
C GLN A 290 0.34 -43.15 3.03
N SER A 291 -0.91 -43.56 2.77
CA SER A 291 -1.68 -43.15 1.57
C SER A 291 -1.97 -41.65 1.54
N TRP A 292 -1.99 -40.98 2.69
CA TRP A 292 -2.17 -39.52 2.81
C TRP A 292 -1.04 -38.72 2.14
N ARG A 293 0.09 -39.35 1.79
CA ARG A 293 1.18 -38.70 1.03
C ARG A 293 0.90 -38.67 -0.48
N ASN A 294 -0.19 -39.31 -0.93
CA ASN A 294 -0.52 -39.53 -2.33
C ASN A 294 -1.93 -39.03 -2.70
N GLN A 295 -2.21 -39.01 -4.00
CA GLN A 295 -3.57 -38.87 -4.54
C GLN A 295 -3.98 -40.14 -5.32
N PRO A 296 -5.25 -40.57 -5.27
CA PRO A 296 -6.34 -39.99 -4.47
C PRO A 296 -6.27 -40.38 -2.98
N PHE A 297 -6.69 -39.48 -2.10
CA PHE A 297 -6.90 -39.72 -0.67
C PHE A 297 -8.01 -38.78 -0.19
N ASN A 298 -8.92 -39.27 0.66
CA ASN A 298 -10.02 -38.45 1.15
C ASN A 298 -9.60 -37.69 2.42
N ASP A 299 -9.27 -36.42 2.26
CA ASP A 299 -8.90 -35.47 3.33
C ASP A 299 -10.03 -34.47 3.65
N SER A 300 -11.26 -34.71 3.19
CA SER A 300 -12.38 -33.77 3.38
C SER A 300 -12.68 -33.46 4.85
N GLY A 301 -12.40 -34.40 5.76
CA GLY A 301 -12.53 -34.23 7.21
C GLY A 301 -11.33 -33.56 7.90
N TRP A 302 -10.27 -33.22 7.17
CA TRP A 302 -9.10 -32.53 7.71
C TRP A 302 -9.37 -31.02 7.81
N ILE A 303 -8.71 -30.38 8.77
CA ILE A 303 -8.78 -28.93 8.98
C ILE A 303 -8.37 -28.23 7.67
N SER A 304 -9.16 -27.27 7.21
CA SER A 304 -8.88 -26.52 5.98
C SER A 304 -8.48 -25.09 6.30
N GLY A 305 -7.48 -24.58 5.60
CA GLY A 305 -7.08 -23.18 5.66
C GLY A 305 -5.97 -22.85 4.68
N SER A 306 -5.36 -21.69 4.86
CA SER A 306 -4.22 -21.16 4.11
C SER A 306 -3.15 -20.62 5.07
N GLY A 307 -1.94 -20.34 4.55
CA GLY A 307 -0.81 -19.85 5.35
C GLY A 307 -0.15 -20.91 6.22
N GLY A 308 0.70 -20.50 7.17
CA GLY A 308 1.40 -21.41 8.08
C GLY A 308 0.46 -22.17 9.03
N VAL A 309 0.94 -23.29 9.55
CA VAL A 309 0.27 -24.16 10.53
C VAL A 309 1.07 -24.10 11.82
N GLY A 310 0.43 -23.81 12.95
CA GLY A 310 1.19 -23.61 14.17
C GLY A 310 0.36 -23.50 15.43
N TYR A 311 1.06 -23.35 16.55
CA TYR A 311 0.52 -22.74 17.76
C TYR A 311 1.62 -22.02 18.53
N GLU A 312 1.20 -21.13 19.43
CA GLU A 312 2.08 -20.39 20.32
C GLU A 312 1.38 -20.30 21.69
N ARG A 313 2.06 -20.72 22.76
CA ARG A 313 1.58 -20.64 24.15
C ARG A 313 2.35 -19.62 24.99
N SER A 314 3.37 -19.02 24.39
CA SER A 314 4.18 -17.93 24.93
C SER A 314 4.13 -16.72 23.98
N SER A 315 5.17 -16.49 23.18
CA SER A 315 5.27 -15.42 22.17
C SER A 315 6.33 -15.75 21.13
N GLY A 316 6.09 -15.39 19.86
CA GLY A 316 7.10 -15.51 18.79
C GLY A 316 6.46 -15.84 17.46
N PHE A 317 5.62 -16.88 17.42
CA PHE A 317 5.13 -17.40 16.14
C PHE A 317 3.75 -16.94 15.68
N ALA A 318 3.01 -16.22 16.53
CA ALA A 318 1.65 -15.76 16.22
C ALA A 318 1.48 -15.06 14.84
N PRO A 319 2.46 -14.30 14.30
CA PRO A 319 2.34 -13.70 12.97
C PRO A 319 2.50 -14.69 11.79
N PHE A 320 3.02 -15.90 12.02
CA PHE A 320 3.51 -16.79 10.96
C PHE A 320 2.59 -17.99 10.67
N PHE A 321 1.46 -18.13 11.37
CA PHE A 321 0.47 -19.18 11.10
C PHE A 321 -0.96 -18.63 11.00
N GLY A 322 -1.72 -19.17 10.05
CA GLY A 322 -3.16 -18.94 9.91
C GLY A 322 -4.01 -20.11 10.42
N ILE A 323 -3.43 -21.31 10.49
CA ILE A 323 -4.10 -22.52 10.98
C ILE A 323 -3.56 -22.84 12.37
N ASN A 324 -4.36 -22.57 13.39
CA ASN A 324 -4.01 -22.88 14.78
C ASN A 324 -4.36 -24.32 15.12
N VAL A 325 -3.36 -25.11 15.53
CA VAL A 325 -3.50 -26.53 15.89
C VAL A 325 -3.28 -26.84 17.38
N ASN A 326 -3.23 -25.82 18.24
CA ASN A 326 -2.94 -25.96 19.67
C ASN A 326 -3.82 -27.01 20.35
N SER A 327 -5.15 -26.94 20.17
CA SER A 327 -6.09 -27.81 20.86
C SER A 327 -6.07 -29.26 20.37
N GLN A 328 -5.58 -29.49 19.15
CA GLN A 328 -5.48 -30.81 18.54
C GLN A 328 -4.11 -31.46 18.80
N MET A 329 -3.04 -30.67 18.92
CA MET A 329 -1.66 -31.15 18.97
C MET A 329 -1.10 -31.17 20.40
N TYR A 330 -1.25 -30.07 21.14
CA TYR A 330 -0.67 -29.94 22.48
C TYR A 330 -1.23 -30.98 23.44
N ASN A 331 -0.34 -31.67 24.15
CA ASN A 331 -0.58 -32.79 25.05
C ASN A 331 -1.30 -33.98 24.40
N VAL A 332 -1.24 -34.08 23.06
CA VAL A 332 -1.88 -35.15 22.28
C VAL A 332 -0.87 -35.89 21.42
N ASN A 333 -0.19 -35.20 20.50
CA ASN A 333 0.75 -35.81 19.58
C ASN A 333 1.80 -34.79 19.09
N THR A 334 2.99 -35.26 18.73
CA THR A 334 4.08 -34.47 18.15
C THR A 334 4.04 -34.37 16.63
N SER A 335 3.12 -35.09 15.98
CA SER A 335 3.01 -35.13 14.52
C SER A 335 1.84 -34.30 13.99
N CYS A 336 2.08 -33.62 12.87
CA CYS A 336 1.07 -32.90 12.11
C CYS A 336 1.22 -33.23 10.62
N TYR A 337 0.16 -33.76 10.01
CA TYR A 337 0.12 -34.09 8.58
C TYR A 337 -0.53 -32.97 7.79
N ILE A 338 0.14 -32.52 6.74
CA ILE A 338 -0.28 -31.39 5.91
C ILE A 338 -0.29 -31.83 4.45
N ARG A 339 -1.35 -31.49 3.74
CA ARG A 339 -1.56 -31.79 2.32
C ARG A 339 -1.86 -30.51 1.56
N ILE A 340 -1.05 -30.22 0.55
CA ILE A 340 -1.12 -29.00 -0.26
C ILE A 340 -1.28 -29.42 -1.73
N PRO A 341 -2.51 -29.50 -2.24
CA PRO A 341 -2.76 -29.80 -3.64
C PRO A 341 -2.40 -28.60 -4.52
N PHE A 342 -1.78 -28.88 -5.67
CA PHE A 342 -1.51 -27.86 -6.70
C PHE A 342 -1.62 -28.47 -8.09
N SER A 343 -1.67 -27.63 -9.13
CA SER A 343 -1.82 -28.10 -10.51
C SER A 343 -0.84 -27.42 -11.45
N LEU A 344 -0.28 -28.19 -12.38
CA LEU A 344 0.71 -27.72 -13.35
C LEU A 344 0.21 -27.89 -14.79
N THR A 345 0.55 -26.94 -15.64
CA THR A 345 0.34 -27.00 -17.09
C THR A 345 1.54 -27.65 -17.79
N ALA A 346 1.42 -27.98 -19.07
CA ALA A 346 2.58 -28.44 -19.85
C ALA A 346 3.70 -27.36 -19.91
N GLY A 347 3.33 -26.08 -19.95
CA GLY A 347 4.28 -24.97 -19.94
C GLY A 347 5.05 -24.85 -18.62
N ASP A 348 4.43 -25.19 -17.48
CA ASP A 348 5.10 -25.25 -16.17
C ASP A 348 6.24 -26.28 -16.13
N LEU A 349 6.18 -27.31 -16.96
CA LEU A 349 7.17 -28.38 -16.96
C LEU A 349 8.27 -28.18 -18.00
N GLN A 350 8.07 -27.32 -19.00
CA GLN A 350 9.06 -27.07 -20.04
C GLN A 350 10.35 -26.47 -19.47
N ASN A 351 11.49 -27.10 -19.74
CA ASN A 351 12.82 -26.64 -19.30
C ASN A 351 12.95 -26.41 -17.79
N LEU A 352 12.11 -27.08 -16.99
CA LEU A 352 12.23 -27.01 -15.54
C LEU A 352 13.47 -27.78 -15.10
N THR A 353 14.47 -27.10 -14.55
CA THR A 353 15.75 -27.70 -14.10
C THR A 353 16.04 -27.46 -12.62
N THR A 354 15.30 -26.57 -11.98
CA THR A 354 15.49 -26.13 -10.61
C THR A 354 14.22 -26.42 -9.81
N LEU A 355 14.37 -26.80 -8.55
CA LEU A 355 13.26 -26.97 -7.64
C LEU A 355 13.79 -26.82 -6.21
N THR A 356 13.26 -25.87 -5.46
CA THR A 356 13.64 -25.59 -4.09
C THR A 356 12.41 -25.62 -3.21
N LEU A 357 12.49 -26.34 -2.09
CA LEU A 357 11.49 -26.31 -1.04
C LEU A 357 11.98 -25.33 0.02
N ASN A 358 11.29 -24.20 0.20
CA ASN A 358 11.57 -23.29 1.31
C ASN A 358 10.69 -23.71 2.49
N VAL A 359 11.28 -23.89 3.66
CA VAL A 359 10.57 -24.32 4.87
C VAL A 359 10.89 -23.37 6.02
N ARG A 360 9.85 -22.86 6.65
CA ARG A 360 9.88 -22.23 7.97
C ARG A 360 9.31 -23.23 8.95
N TYR A 361 10.06 -23.71 9.93
CA TYR A 361 9.64 -24.83 10.76
C TYR A 361 10.17 -24.76 12.18
N ASP A 362 9.39 -25.33 13.09
CA ASP A 362 9.74 -25.63 14.46
C ASP A 362 8.95 -26.88 14.93
N ASP A 363 9.57 -28.03 15.17
CA ASP A 363 11.01 -28.29 15.24
C ASP A 363 11.58 -28.99 13.99
N GLY A 364 10.79 -29.84 13.34
CA GLY A 364 11.27 -30.71 12.27
C GLY A 364 10.21 -31.06 11.23
N PHE A 365 10.63 -31.63 10.10
CA PHE A 365 9.71 -32.02 9.05
C PHE A 365 10.24 -33.13 8.14
N ILE A 366 9.31 -33.78 7.44
CA ILE A 366 9.58 -34.65 6.29
C ILE A 366 8.62 -34.28 5.17
N ALA A 367 9.16 -33.94 4.01
CA ALA A 367 8.41 -33.50 2.84
C ALA A 367 8.34 -34.60 1.77
N TYR A 368 7.15 -34.74 1.18
CA TYR A 368 6.84 -35.68 0.12
C TYR A 368 6.23 -34.96 -1.08
N LEU A 369 6.72 -35.26 -2.27
CA LEU A 369 6.16 -34.80 -3.54
C LEU A 369 5.56 -36.00 -4.27
N ASN A 370 4.25 -35.98 -4.49
CA ASN A 370 3.52 -37.06 -5.16
C ASN A 370 3.84 -38.46 -4.57
N GLY A 371 3.94 -38.53 -3.23
CA GLY A 371 4.19 -39.76 -2.48
C GLY A 371 5.65 -40.12 -2.24
N VAL A 372 6.58 -39.47 -2.93
CA VAL A 372 8.02 -39.73 -2.79
C VAL A 372 8.62 -38.69 -1.86
N GLU A 373 9.42 -39.13 -0.89
CA GLU A 373 10.14 -38.22 -0.01
C GLU A 373 11.19 -37.42 -0.78
N VAL A 374 11.25 -36.11 -0.55
CA VAL A 374 12.14 -35.17 -1.27
C VAL A 374 13.06 -34.38 -0.35
N ALA A 375 12.67 -34.17 0.90
CA ALA A 375 13.48 -33.47 1.89
C ALA A 375 13.03 -33.87 3.29
N ARG A 376 13.92 -33.75 4.26
CA ARG A 376 13.62 -33.83 5.69
C ARG A 376 14.65 -33.02 6.45
N ASP A 377 14.26 -32.54 7.61
CA ASP A 377 15.21 -32.02 8.59
C ASP A 377 14.75 -32.29 10.03
N MET A 378 15.71 -32.31 10.95
CA MET A 378 15.53 -32.65 12.36
C MET A 378 14.82 -34.00 12.60
N PHE A 379 14.91 -34.95 11.66
CA PHE A 379 14.35 -36.30 11.80
C PHE A 379 15.17 -37.41 11.12
N ALA A 380 15.47 -38.47 11.86
CA ALA A 380 16.21 -39.65 11.42
C ALA A 380 15.36 -40.93 11.59
N GLY A 381 15.53 -41.86 10.65
CA GLY A 381 14.84 -43.15 10.66
C GLY A 381 13.49 -43.15 9.93
N THR A 382 12.63 -44.10 10.28
CA THR A 382 11.35 -44.35 9.61
C THR A 382 10.21 -43.64 10.35
N PRO A 383 9.53 -42.66 9.73
CA PRO A 383 8.48 -41.90 10.39
C PRO A 383 7.28 -42.76 10.76
N GLN A 384 6.86 -42.63 12.01
CA GLN A 384 5.61 -43.18 12.56
C GLN A 384 4.61 -42.04 12.76
N TRP A 385 3.33 -42.37 12.90
CA TRP A 385 2.27 -41.37 13.07
C TRP A 385 2.38 -40.52 14.34
N ASN A 386 3.21 -40.94 15.29
CA ASN A 386 3.51 -40.23 16.53
C ASN A 386 5.01 -39.98 16.70
N SER A 387 5.74 -39.85 15.59
CA SER A 387 7.14 -39.43 15.63
C SER A 387 7.28 -38.02 16.19
N ALA A 388 8.35 -37.80 16.94
CA ALA A 388 8.80 -36.50 17.40
C ALA A 388 10.06 -36.08 16.61
N SER A 389 10.33 -34.78 16.58
CA SER A 389 11.62 -34.26 16.09
C SER A 389 12.76 -34.83 16.92
N ASN A 390 13.94 -35.03 16.31
CA ASN A 390 15.11 -35.53 17.03
C ASN A 390 15.83 -34.44 17.81
N ASP A 391 15.66 -33.18 17.42
CA ASP A 391 16.25 -32.01 18.06
C ASP A 391 15.31 -30.81 17.86
N SER A 392 15.63 -29.70 18.54
CA SER A 392 14.93 -28.43 18.38
C SER A 392 15.55 -27.53 17.31
N HIS A 393 14.72 -26.78 16.60
CA HIS A 393 15.17 -25.74 15.67
C HIS A 393 15.02 -24.36 16.35
N PRO A 394 16.10 -23.59 16.59
CA PRO A 394 16.04 -22.38 17.40
C PRO A 394 15.00 -21.36 16.89
N ASP A 395 14.21 -20.77 17.80
CA ASP A 395 13.08 -19.90 17.44
C ASP A 395 13.47 -18.71 16.54
N ASP A 396 14.68 -18.17 16.72
CA ASP A 396 15.20 -17.06 15.93
C ASP A 396 15.57 -17.46 14.49
N GLU A 397 15.91 -18.73 14.27
CA GLU A 397 16.08 -19.33 12.96
C GLU A 397 14.73 -19.81 12.39
N ALA A 398 13.83 -20.29 13.24
CA ALA A 398 12.52 -20.85 12.89
C ALA A 398 11.55 -19.83 12.29
N VAL A 399 11.79 -18.52 12.40
CA VAL A 399 11.00 -17.47 11.73
C VAL A 399 11.46 -17.18 10.30
N ALA A 400 12.65 -17.63 9.90
CA ALA A 400 13.17 -17.49 8.55
C ALA A 400 12.80 -18.71 7.69
N PHE A 401 12.86 -18.55 6.37
CA PHE A 401 12.79 -19.68 5.45
C PHE A 401 14.18 -20.29 5.26
N THR A 402 14.26 -21.61 5.38
CA THR A 402 15.43 -22.41 5.04
C THR A 402 15.22 -23.09 3.69
N ASP A 403 16.24 -23.02 2.83
CA ASP A 403 16.18 -23.53 1.46
C ASP A 403 16.67 -24.97 1.38
N PHE A 404 15.80 -25.86 0.88
CA PHE A 404 16.14 -27.24 0.57
C PHE A 404 16.11 -27.44 -0.95
N ASN A 405 17.30 -27.55 -1.55
CA ASN A 405 17.41 -27.86 -2.98
C ASN A 405 16.95 -29.30 -3.24
N ILE A 406 15.86 -29.43 -4.00
CA ILE A 406 15.26 -30.70 -4.40
C ILE A 406 15.19 -30.83 -5.93
N ALA A 407 16.10 -30.18 -6.66
CA ALA A 407 16.13 -30.21 -8.12
C ALA A 407 16.21 -31.63 -8.70
N ALA A 408 16.82 -32.58 -7.99
CA ALA A 408 16.86 -34.00 -8.37
C ALA A 408 15.45 -34.64 -8.47
N HIS A 409 14.43 -34.02 -7.86
CA HIS A 409 13.06 -34.49 -7.79
C HIS A 409 12.11 -33.82 -8.80
N VAL A 410 12.61 -32.95 -9.69
CA VAL A 410 11.79 -32.31 -10.76
C VAL A 410 10.98 -33.33 -11.55
N GLY A 411 11.54 -34.50 -11.84
CA GLY A 411 10.86 -35.57 -12.58
C GLY A 411 9.63 -36.18 -11.89
N LEU A 412 9.38 -35.85 -10.62
CA LEU A 412 8.17 -36.25 -9.91
C LEU A 412 6.96 -35.37 -10.25
N LEU A 413 7.19 -34.16 -10.76
CA LEU A 413 6.14 -33.24 -11.16
C LEU A 413 5.43 -33.72 -12.42
N ARG A 414 4.10 -33.58 -12.43
CA ARG A 414 3.24 -34.09 -13.51
C ARG A 414 2.36 -32.97 -14.04
N GLN A 415 1.96 -33.05 -15.30
CA GLN A 415 0.92 -32.18 -15.82
C GLN A 415 -0.40 -32.53 -15.12
N GLY A 416 -1.16 -31.51 -14.72
CA GLY A 416 -2.37 -31.66 -13.93
C GLY A 416 -2.08 -31.70 -12.44
N ALA A 417 -2.81 -32.56 -11.71
CA ALA A 417 -2.80 -32.59 -10.25
C ALA A 417 -1.48 -33.11 -9.67
N ASN A 418 -0.94 -32.36 -8.70
CA ASN A 418 0.20 -32.72 -7.88
C ASN A 418 -0.14 -32.51 -6.40
N LEU A 419 0.67 -33.10 -5.53
CA LEU A 419 0.54 -32.99 -4.08
C LEU A 419 1.91 -32.80 -3.44
N LEU A 420 2.06 -31.70 -2.70
CA LEU A 420 3.09 -31.56 -1.67
C LEU A 420 2.46 -31.96 -0.34
N ALA A 421 3.05 -32.96 0.31
CA ALA A 421 2.60 -33.45 1.62
C ALA A 421 3.75 -33.31 2.62
N ILE A 422 3.46 -32.80 3.82
CA ILE A 422 4.46 -32.59 4.86
C ILE A 422 4.03 -33.35 6.13
N HIS A 423 4.96 -34.08 6.72
CA HIS A 423 4.86 -34.60 8.07
C HIS A 423 5.70 -33.69 8.95
N ALA A 424 5.05 -32.71 9.56
CA ALA A 424 5.67 -31.76 10.48
C ALA A 424 5.72 -32.37 11.89
N LEU A 425 6.78 -32.05 12.61
CA LEU A 425 7.18 -32.69 13.84
C LEU A 425 7.50 -31.64 14.89
N ASN A 426 7.02 -31.88 16.09
CA ASN A 426 7.45 -31.19 17.30
C ASN A 426 8.36 -32.12 18.11
N ALA A 427 9.33 -31.58 18.84
CA ALA A 427 10.25 -32.31 19.70
C ALA A 427 9.55 -32.93 20.91
N SER A 428 8.47 -32.32 21.41
CA SER A 428 7.68 -32.89 22.52
C SER A 428 6.19 -32.60 22.41
N SER A 429 5.35 -33.47 22.97
CA SER A 429 3.90 -33.26 22.94
C SER A 429 3.48 -32.07 23.80
N THR A 430 4.36 -31.52 24.63
CA THR A 430 4.09 -30.40 25.53
C THR A 430 4.95 -29.18 25.22
N SER A 431 5.47 -29.04 24.00
CA SER A 431 6.21 -27.82 23.61
C SER A 431 5.31 -26.58 23.75
N SER A 432 5.94 -25.42 23.99
CA SER A 432 5.28 -24.12 24.03
C SER A 432 4.71 -23.70 22.68
N ASP A 433 5.26 -24.22 21.60
CA ASP A 433 5.11 -23.73 20.24
C ASP A 433 5.13 -24.89 19.23
N PHE A 434 4.77 -24.56 18.00
CA PHE A 434 4.90 -25.39 16.81
C PHE A 434 4.73 -24.48 15.59
N LEU A 435 5.56 -24.66 14.57
CA LEU A 435 5.45 -23.90 13.33
C LEU A 435 5.76 -24.76 12.11
N LEU A 436 4.95 -24.66 11.08
CA LEU A 436 5.29 -25.08 9.73
C LEU A 436 4.67 -24.15 8.68
N SER A 437 5.51 -23.54 7.85
CA SER A 437 5.13 -22.85 6.63
C SER A 437 6.05 -23.31 5.49
N VAL A 438 5.51 -23.52 4.28
CA VAL A 438 6.29 -24.05 3.15
C VAL A 438 5.98 -23.32 1.86
N LYS A 439 6.99 -23.19 0.99
CA LYS A 439 6.89 -22.79 -0.41
C LYS A 439 7.62 -23.78 -1.30
N LEU A 440 7.15 -23.98 -2.52
CA LEU A 440 7.85 -24.77 -3.54
C LEU A 440 8.13 -23.87 -4.73
N VAL A 441 9.40 -23.60 -5.02
CA VAL A 441 9.83 -22.57 -6.00
C VAL A 441 10.77 -23.12 -7.07
N THR A 442 10.87 -22.43 -8.20
CA THR A 442 11.68 -22.80 -9.37
C THR A 442 12.28 -21.56 -10.04
N ASP A 443 13.56 -21.56 -10.39
CA ASP A 443 14.26 -20.44 -11.05
C ASP A 443 13.94 -20.31 -12.56
N LYS A 444 12.68 -20.54 -12.98
CA LYS A 444 12.35 -20.42 -14.41
C LYS A 444 12.58 -18.99 -14.89
N GLY A 445 13.63 -18.81 -15.67
CA GLY A 445 13.82 -17.64 -16.51
C GLY A 445 12.55 -17.32 -17.31
N ALA A 446 12.15 -16.06 -17.21
CA ALA A 446 10.94 -15.41 -17.73
C ALA A 446 9.64 -15.77 -16.98
N PRO A 447 8.99 -14.77 -16.33
CA PRO A 447 7.83 -14.98 -15.50
C PRO A 447 6.67 -15.55 -16.32
N LYS A 448 5.97 -16.54 -15.75
CA LYS A 448 4.53 -16.62 -15.98
C LYS A 448 3.98 -15.27 -15.50
N GLY A 449 3.47 -14.46 -16.44
CA GLY A 449 3.13 -13.06 -16.20
C GLY A 449 2.49 -12.87 -14.83
N ASP A 450 3.15 -12.07 -14.00
CA ASP A 450 2.64 -11.70 -12.69
C ASP A 450 1.18 -11.23 -12.88
N PRO A 451 0.20 -11.85 -12.21
CA PRO A 451 -1.21 -11.54 -12.42
C PRO A 451 -1.57 -10.10 -12.04
N SER A 452 -0.69 -9.40 -11.31
CA SER A 452 -0.82 -7.98 -11.03
C SER A 452 -0.37 -7.07 -12.17
N ILE A 453 0.30 -7.58 -13.20
CA ILE A 453 0.70 -6.82 -14.38
C ILE A 453 -0.41 -6.91 -15.43
N SER A 454 -0.86 -5.76 -15.94
CA SER A 454 -1.85 -5.71 -17.00
C SER A 454 -1.34 -6.39 -18.27
N PRO A 455 -2.18 -7.14 -19.03
CA PRO A 455 -1.80 -7.70 -20.32
C PRO A 455 -1.35 -6.67 -21.37
N THR A 456 -1.72 -5.39 -21.19
CA THR A 456 -1.31 -4.26 -22.04
C THR A 456 -0.04 -3.57 -21.56
N ALA A 457 0.46 -3.93 -20.37
CA ALA A 457 1.66 -3.35 -19.80
C ALA A 457 2.93 -3.93 -20.43
N VAL A 458 3.88 -3.07 -20.70
CA VAL A 458 5.18 -3.41 -21.28
C VAL A 458 6.27 -3.10 -20.25
N PRO A 459 7.19 -4.03 -19.95
CA PRO A 459 8.37 -3.71 -19.17
C PRO A 459 9.26 -2.75 -19.97
N TYR A 460 9.66 -1.65 -19.35
CA TYR A 460 10.49 -0.64 -19.99
C TYR A 460 11.93 -1.15 -20.17
N THR A 461 12.41 -1.15 -21.43
CA THR A 461 13.75 -1.62 -21.79
C THR A 461 14.56 -0.58 -22.57
N GLY A 462 13.97 0.56 -22.92
CA GLY A 462 14.62 1.61 -23.69
C GLY A 462 13.63 2.63 -24.25
N ALA A 463 14.15 3.59 -25.02
CA ALA A 463 13.39 4.71 -25.56
C ALA A 463 12.12 4.28 -26.32
N VAL A 464 11.03 5.01 -26.09
CA VAL A 464 9.72 4.79 -26.69
C VAL A 464 9.41 5.93 -27.67
N PRO A 465 9.35 5.68 -28.99
CA PRO A 465 8.97 6.70 -29.96
C PRO A 465 7.51 7.13 -29.76
N LEU A 466 7.25 8.44 -29.82
CA LEU A 466 5.89 9.00 -29.81
C LEU A 466 5.51 9.40 -31.23
N ALA A 467 4.65 8.61 -31.88
CA ALA A 467 4.23 8.82 -33.27
C ALA A 467 2.86 9.50 -33.41
N THR A 468 2.08 9.53 -32.33
CA THR A 468 0.75 10.13 -32.25
C THR A 468 0.53 10.73 -30.86
N THR A 469 -0.53 11.52 -30.67
CA THR A 469 -0.99 11.82 -29.31
C THR A 469 -1.14 10.53 -28.52
N THR A 470 -0.43 10.45 -27.39
CA THR A 470 -0.29 9.21 -26.62
C THR A 470 -0.47 9.52 -25.13
N GLN A 471 -1.35 8.78 -24.48
CA GLN A 471 -1.47 8.80 -23.03
C GLN A 471 -0.64 7.66 -22.45
N VAL A 472 0.40 8.01 -21.70
CA VAL A 472 1.26 7.03 -21.04
C VAL A 472 0.88 6.94 -19.58
N LYS A 473 0.76 5.71 -19.10
CA LYS A 473 0.69 5.40 -17.68
C LYS A 473 1.84 4.48 -17.33
N ALA A 474 2.53 4.76 -16.24
CA ALA A 474 3.69 4.00 -15.81
C ALA A 474 3.74 3.84 -14.29
N ARG A 475 4.23 2.69 -13.83
CA ARG A 475 4.50 2.39 -12.42
C ARG A 475 5.82 1.63 -12.31
N ILE A 476 6.45 1.67 -11.14
CA ILE A 476 7.52 0.75 -10.77
C ILE A 476 6.93 -0.35 -9.90
N GLN A 477 7.28 -1.60 -10.22
CA GLN A 477 7.00 -2.75 -9.38
C GLN A 477 8.30 -3.24 -8.73
N ASP A 478 8.29 -3.41 -7.42
CA ASP A 478 9.40 -4.00 -6.68
C ASP A 478 8.86 -4.98 -5.62
N GLY A 479 9.28 -6.24 -5.69
CA GLY A 479 8.84 -7.29 -4.75
C GLY A 479 7.31 -7.47 -4.64
N GLY A 480 6.57 -7.23 -5.73
CA GLY A 480 5.10 -7.30 -5.77
C GLY A 480 4.37 -6.06 -5.25
N ARG A 481 5.09 -5.00 -4.86
CA ARG A 481 4.52 -3.70 -4.50
C ARG A 481 4.65 -2.72 -5.66
N TRP A 482 3.68 -1.83 -5.77
CA TRP A 482 3.62 -0.83 -6.85
C TRP A 482 3.87 0.58 -6.32
N SER A 483 4.60 1.39 -7.09
CA SER A 483 4.63 2.84 -6.91
C SER A 483 3.25 3.45 -7.17
N ALA A 484 3.06 4.71 -6.75
CA ALA A 484 1.97 5.54 -7.27
C ALA A 484 2.06 5.66 -8.81
N LEU A 485 0.94 5.98 -9.44
CA LEU A 485 0.80 6.09 -10.88
C LEU A 485 1.44 7.38 -11.43
N ALA A 486 2.44 7.24 -12.29
CA ALA A 486 2.87 8.32 -13.16
C ALA A 486 2.03 8.30 -14.45
N GLU A 487 1.26 9.36 -14.71
CA GLU A 487 0.44 9.46 -15.92
C GLU A 487 0.64 10.80 -16.63
N ALA A 488 0.76 10.79 -17.96
CA ALA A 488 0.88 12.01 -18.76
C ALA A 488 0.39 11.80 -20.19
N THR A 489 -0.09 12.88 -20.82
CA THR A 489 -0.45 12.90 -22.24
C THR A 489 0.54 13.76 -22.99
N TRP A 490 1.08 13.23 -24.08
CA TRP A 490 1.88 14.01 -25.04
C TRP A 490 1.10 14.20 -26.33
N ASP A 491 1.07 15.44 -26.82
CA ASP A 491 0.32 15.87 -28.00
C ASP A 491 1.28 16.19 -29.15
N LEU A 492 1.06 15.59 -30.32
CA LEU A 492 1.92 15.74 -31.50
C LEU A 492 1.58 16.96 -32.37
#